data_AF-A0A497RKL8-F1
#
_entry.id   AF-A0A497RKL8-F1
#
_cell.length_a   1.000
_cell.length_b   1.000
_cell.length_c   1.000
_cell.angle_alpha   90.00
_cell.angle_beta   90.00
_cell.angle_gamma   90.00
#
_symmetry.space_group_name_H-M   'P 1'
#
loop_
_entity.id
_entity.type
_entity.pdbx_description
1 polymer ?
#
loop_
_entity_poly.entity_id
_entity_poly.type
_entity_poly.pdbx_seq_one_letter_code
_entity_poly.pdbx_strand_id
1 'polypeptide(L)' 'MRFIVKNFGPIKYADVTLGDFTVFIGPGGTGKSYLAYLIWMLQRMEPDWDT' A
#
# COMPACT_ATOMS: atom_id res chain seq x y z
N MET A 1 -8.74 6.80 4.88
CA MET A 1 -7.31 6.91 5.24
C MET A 1 -6.49 7.10 3.97
N ARG A 2 -5.49 8.00 3.95
CA ARG A 2 -4.69 8.31 2.74
C ARG A 2 -3.28 7.74 2.86
N PHE A 3 -2.79 7.10 1.79
CA PHE A 3 -1.43 6.61 1.64
C PHE A 3 -0.74 7.27 0.46
N ILE A 4 0.49 7.72 0.66
CA ILE A 4 1.38 8.20 -0.40
C ILE A 4 2.57 7.27 -0.44
N VAL A 5 2.69 6.52 -1.54
CA VAL A 5 3.75 5.53 -1.75
C VAL A 5 4.65 6.00 -2.88
N LYS A 6 5.97 5.96 -2.66
CA LYS A 6 6.99 6.37 -3.64
C LYS A 6 8.07 5.31 -3.70
N ASN A 7 8.49 4.94 -4.92
CA ASN A 7 9.60 4.03 -5.19
C ASN A 7 9.57 2.72 -4.38
N PHE A 8 8.41 2.05 -4.34
CA PHE A 8 8.22 0.79 -3.61
C PHE A 8 7.89 -0.36 -4.56
N GLY A 9 8.81 -1.30 -4.72
CA GLY A 9 8.69 -2.38 -5.69
C GLY A 9 8.41 -1.83 -7.11
N PRO A 10 7.40 -2.34 -7.84
CA PRO A 10 7.04 -1.84 -9.17
C PRO A 10 6.28 -0.50 -9.15
N ILE A 11 5.98 0.07 -7.97
CA ILE A 11 5.23 1.32 -7.82
C ILE A 11 6.19 2.50 -7.75
N LYS A 12 6.25 3.31 -8.82
CA LYS A 12 7.02 4.56 -8.81
C LYS A 12 6.36 5.64 -7.94
N TYR A 13 5.05 5.81 -8.08
CA TYR A 13 4.24 6.74 -7.30
C TYR A 13 2.80 6.24 -7.22
N ALA A 14 2.21 6.29 -6.02
CA ALA A 14 0.79 6.11 -5.82
C ALA A 14 0.30 7.04 -4.70
N ASP A 15 -0.84 7.69 -4.93
CA ASP A 15 -1.55 8.49 -3.94
C ASP A 15 -2.98 7.96 -3.89
N VAL A 16 -3.30 7.22 -2.83
CA VAL A 16 -4.57 6.51 -2.72
C VAL A 16 -5.27 6.88 -1.43
N THR A 17 -6.56 7.12 -1.52
CA THR A 17 -7.44 7.28 -0.36
C THR A 17 -8.35 6.06 -0.28
N LEU A 18 -8.25 5.31 0.81
CA LEU A 18 -9.14 4.19 1.08
C LEU A 18 -10.49 4.70 1.61
N GLY A 19 -11.57 4.22 0.98
CA GLY A 19 -12.94 4.26 1.52
C GLY A 19 -13.32 2.94 2.19
N ASP A 20 -14.59 2.81 2.58
CA ASP A 20 -15.11 1.65 3.32
C ASP A 20 -14.93 0.32 2.56
N PHE A 21 -14.94 0.38 1.23
CA PHE A 21 -14.60 -0.73 0.36
C PHE A 21 -13.78 -0.21 -0.83
N THR A 22 -12.59 -0.78 -1.03
CA THR A 22 -11.64 -0.36 -2.07
C THR A 22 -11.17 -1.57 -2.86
N VAL A 23 -11.22 -1.48 -4.20
CA VAL A 23 -10.76 -2.55 -5.11
C VAL A 23 -9.64 -2.03 -6.01
N PHE A 24 -8.51 -2.74 -6.04
CA PHE A 24 -7.39 -2.43 -6.93
C PHE A 24 -7.48 -3.27 -8.21
N ILE A 25 -7.67 -2.62 -9.36
CA ILE A 25 -7.75 -3.26 -10.68
C ILE A 25 -6.60 -2.82 -11.60
N GLY A 26 -6.28 -3.63 -12.60
CA GLY A 26 -5.29 -3.31 -13.63
C GLY A 26 -4.42 -4.50 -14.05
N PRO A 27 -3.58 -4.34 -15.08
CA PRO A 27 -2.77 -5.41 -15.68
C PRO A 27 -1.88 -6.16 -14.67
N GLY A 28 -1.54 -7.41 -14.94
CA GLY A 28 -0.63 -8.20 -14.09
C GLY A 28 0.71 -7.52 -13.88
N GLY A 29 1.33 -7.70 -12.71
CA GLY A 29 2.68 -7.19 -12.42
C GLY A 29 2.79 -5.69 -12.11
N THR A 30 1.72 -4.91 -12.17
CA THR A 30 1.75 -3.44 -11.96
C THR A 30 1.85 -2.97 -10.50
N GLY A 31 1.96 -3.88 -9.54
CA GLY A 31 2.11 -3.52 -8.12
C GLY A 31 0.84 -3.52 -7.26
N LYS A 32 -0.30 -3.99 -7.78
CA LYS A 32 -1.56 -4.08 -7.01
C LYS A 32 -1.39 -4.87 -5.69
N SER A 33 -0.82 -6.07 -5.77
CA SER A 33 -0.56 -6.89 -4.56
C SER A 33 0.48 -6.23 -3.65
N TYR A 34 1.51 -5.59 -4.21
CA TYR A 34 2.51 -4.84 -3.43
C TYR A 34 1.86 -3.71 -2.62
N LEU A 35 0.98 -2.92 -3.24
CA LEU A 35 0.26 -1.84 -2.55
C LEU A 35 -0.66 -2.38 -1.45
N ALA A 36 -1.41 -3.45 -1.76
CA ALA A 36 -2.31 -4.08 -0.80
C ALA A 36 -1.57 -4.64 0.41
N TYR A 37 -0.44 -5.34 0.20
CA TYR A 37 0.38 -5.86 1.29
C TYR A 37 1.03 -4.74 2.11
N LEU A 38 1.56 -3.69 1.48
CA LEU A 38 2.14 -2.55 2.19
C LEU A 38 1.11 -1.90 3.13
N ILE A 39 -0.08 -1.60 2.61
CA ILE A 39 -1.18 -1.05 3.40
C ILE A 39 -1.54 -1.98 4.56
N TRP A 40 -1.69 -3.28 4.28
CA TRP A 40 -1.99 -4.27 5.31
C TRP A 40 -0.93 -4.35 6.41
N MET A 41 0.36 -4.33 6.05
CA MET A 41 1.47 -4.34 7.01
C MET A 41 1.43 -3.10 7.90
N LEU A 42 1.30 -1.91 7.31
CA LEU A 42 1.22 -0.65 8.06
C LEU A 42 0.00 -0.56 8.98
N GLN A 43 -1.09 -1.27 8.66
CA GLN A 43 -2.29 -1.32 9.49
C GLN A 43 -2.24 -2.35 10.61
N ARG A 44 -1.40 -3.39 10.49
CA ARG A 44 -1.35 -4.51 11.44
C ARG A 44 -0.10 -4.56 12.29
N MET A 45 0.98 -3.97 11.82
CA MET A 45 2.27 -4.01 12.50
C MET A 45 2.46 -2.67 13.21
N GLU A 46 2.52 -2.70 14.53
CA GLU A 46 3.13 -1.62 15.29
C GLU A 46 4.64 -1.83 15.26
N PRO A 47 5.42 -0.84 14.81
CA PRO A 47 6.87 -0.92 14.94
C PRO A 47 7.24 -0.94 16.42
N ASP A 48 8.16 -1.81 16.79
CA ASP A 48 8.85 -1.69 18.07
C ASP A 48 9.82 -0.51 17.97
N TRP A 49 9.54 0.57 18.70
CA TRP A 49 10.33 1.80 18.67
C TRP A 49 11.43 1.81 19.74
N ASP A 50 11.45 0.80 20.62
CA ASP A 50 12.31 0.74 21.80
C ASP A 50 13.60 -0.09 21.58
N THR A 51 13.75 -0.71 20.41
CA THR A 51 15.01 -1.29 19.90
C THR A 51 15.72 -0.38 18.91
#